data_AF-A0A7W0RL68-F1
#
_entry.id   AF-A0A7W0RL68-F1
#
_cell.length_a   1.000
_cell.length_b   1.000
_cell.length_c   1.000
_cell.angle_alpha   90.00
_cell.angle_beta   90.00
_cell.angle_gamma   90.00
#
_symmetry.space_group_name_H-M   'P 1'
#
loop_
_entity.id
_entity.type
_entity.pdbx_description
1 polymer ?
#
loop_
_entity_poly.entity_id
_entity_poly.type
_entity_poly.pdbx_seq_one_letter_code
_entity_poly.pdbx_strand_id
1 'polypeptide(L)'
;MTTEISFPRQHARTLRFTLGAPRSFTVSPDGSRVAFLRSRSGTDRVNRLSVLDLKGELSGDERVVADPETLLGGAVEELSPEERARRERSREASGGIVGYATDTAVETAAFALSGRLFIADLRAGTTTELTAPSPVADPR
;
A
#
# COMPACT_ATOMS: atom_id res chain seq x y z
N MET A 1 -27.36 -3.50 20.36
CA MET A 1 -28.00 -3.99 19.12
C MET A 1 -27.05 -3.72 17.96
N THR A 2 -26.31 -4.72 17.49
CA THR A 2 -25.58 -4.62 16.22
C THR A 2 -26.60 -4.71 15.09
N THR A 3 -26.78 -3.64 14.35
CA THR A 3 -27.65 -3.62 13.16
C THR A 3 -27.05 -4.58 12.13
N GLU A 4 -27.74 -5.65 11.78
CA GLU A 4 -27.29 -6.57 10.72
C GLU A 4 -27.20 -5.81 9.39
N ILE A 5 -26.02 -5.87 8.75
CA ILE A 5 -25.78 -5.27 7.44
C ILE A 5 -26.18 -6.31 6.38
N SER A 6 -26.99 -5.91 5.39
CA SER A 6 -27.37 -6.82 4.30
C SER A 6 -26.15 -7.23 3.45
N PHE A 7 -26.22 -8.43 2.86
CA PHE A 7 -25.14 -8.95 2.01
C PHE A 7 -24.69 -7.97 0.92
N PRO A 8 -25.58 -7.32 0.12
CA PRO A 8 -25.12 -6.36 -0.90
C PRO A 8 -24.33 -5.18 -0.32
N ARG A 9 -24.74 -4.67 0.85
CA ARG A 9 -24.02 -3.58 1.54
C ARG A 9 -22.69 -4.06 2.07
N GLN A 10 -22.62 -5.26 2.64
CA GLN A 10 -21.37 -5.85 3.12
C GLN A 10 -20.40 -6.12 1.96
N HIS A 11 -20.88 -6.74 0.87
CA HIS A 11 -20.11 -7.01 -0.33
C HIS A 11 -19.55 -5.73 -0.98
N ALA A 12 -20.32 -4.64 -1.00
CA ALA A 12 -19.84 -3.33 -1.47
C ALA A 12 -18.80 -2.71 -0.50
N ARG A 13 -19.05 -2.77 0.81
CA ARG A 13 -18.20 -2.16 1.85
C ARG A 13 -16.82 -2.83 1.94
N THR A 14 -16.73 -4.12 1.67
CA THR A 14 -15.47 -4.90 1.76
C THR A 14 -14.75 -5.04 0.41
N LEU A 15 -15.26 -4.40 -0.63
CA LEU A 15 -14.86 -4.64 -2.03
C LEU A 15 -14.81 -6.14 -2.35
N ARG A 16 -15.94 -6.83 -2.21
CA ARG A 16 -16.05 -8.28 -2.49
C ARG A 16 -15.16 -9.11 -1.56
N PHE A 17 -15.01 -8.66 -0.31
CA PHE A 17 -14.18 -9.29 0.72
C PHE A 17 -12.69 -9.35 0.37
N THR A 18 -12.20 -8.36 -0.39
CA THR A 18 -10.78 -8.27 -0.79
C THR A 18 -9.98 -7.29 0.06
N LEU A 19 -10.64 -6.31 0.70
CA LEU A 19 -9.95 -5.40 1.62
C LEU A 19 -9.32 -6.18 2.78
N GLY A 20 -8.17 -5.72 3.26
CA GLY A 20 -7.39 -6.36 4.30
C GLY A 20 -6.65 -7.63 3.86
N ALA A 21 -6.87 -8.16 2.65
CA ALA A 21 -6.05 -9.24 2.11
C ALA A 21 -4.73 -8.67 1.54
N PRO A 22 -3.56 -9.25 1.88
CA PRO A 22 -2.29 -8.80 1.33
C PRO A 22 -2.18 -9.11 -0.17
N ARG A 23 -1.56 -8.19 -0.92
CA ARG A 23 -1.36 -8.28 -2.38
C ARG A 23 -0.04 -7.67 -2.82
N SER A 24 0.31 -7.81 -4.10
CA SER A 24 1.50 -7.20 -4.70
C SER A 24 2.78 -7.58 -3.95
N PHE A 25 3.01 -8.88 -3.78
CA PHE A 25 4.14 -9.40 -3.01
C PHE A 25 5.47 -9.24 -3.75
N THR A 26 6.52 -8.89 -3.00
CA THR A 26 7.92 -8.99 -3.42
C THR A 26 8.71 -9.67 -2.31
N VAL A 27 9.36 -10.79 -2.63
CA VAL A 27 10.16 -11.57 -1.67
C VAL A 27 11.64 -11.19 -1.85
N SER A 28 12.34 -10.93 -0.75
CA SER A 28 13.77 -10.66 -0.82
C SER A 28 14.56 -11.88 -1.32
N PRO A 29 15.65 -11.71 -2.08
CA PRO A 29 16.44 -12.85 -2.58
C PRO A 29 17.01 -13.74 -1.47
N ASP A 30 17.27 -13.15 -0.29
CA ASP A 30 17.75 -13.87 0.90
C ASP A 30 16.62 -14.59 1.68
N GLY A 31 15.37 -14.52 1.20
CA GLY A 31 14.20 -15.16 1.81
C GLY A 31 13.79 -14.56 3.16
N SER A 32 14.45 -13.49 3.59
CA SER A 32 14.28 -12.97 4.94
C SER A 32 13.13 -11.99 5.11
N ARG A 33 12.58 -11.46 4.00
CA ARG A 33 11.55 -10.41 4.04
C ARG A 33 10.56 -10.57 2.90
N VAL A 34 9.31 -10.19 3.17
CA VAL A 34 8.27 -10.07 2.15
C VAL A 34 7.65 -8.67 2.24
N ALA A 35 7.78 -7.87 1.19
CA ALA A 35 7.05 -6.61 1.05
C ALA A 35 5.70 -6.85 0.37
N PHE A 36 4.65 -6.15 0.79
CA PHE A 36 3.31 -6.27 0.20
C PHE A 36 2.42 -5.07 0.54
N LEU A 37 1.32 -4.95 -0.19
CA LEU A 37 0.29 -3.94 0.05
C LEU A 37 -0.90 -4.56 0.79
N ARG A 38 -1.39 -3.86 1.82
CA ARG A 38 -2.54 -4.30 2.62
C ARG A 38 -3.24 -3.10 3.27
N SER A 39 -4.56 -3.13 3.39
CA SER A 39 -5.30 -2.15 4.21
C SER A 39 -5.42 -2.61 5.67
N ARG A 40 -5.72 -1.70 6.62
CA ARG A 40 -5.75 -2.06 8.06
C ARG A 40 -6.78 -3.13 8.40
N SER A 41 -7.87 -3.20 7.62
CA SER A 41 -8.99 -4.10 7.91
C SER A 41 -9.79 -4.44 6.65
N GLY A 42 -10.69 -5.41 6.78
CA GLY A 42 -11.64 -5.80 5.73
C GLY A 42 -12.63 -4.73 5.29
N THR A 43 -12.59 -3.53 5.87
CA THR A 43 -13.43 -2.39 5.46
C THR A 43 -12.64 -1.11 5.25
N ASP A 44 -11.33 -1.13 5.50
CA ASP A 44 -10.43 -0.03 5.21
C ASP A 44 -10.03 -0.07 3.74
N ARG A 45 -10.24 1.05 3.03
CA ARG A 45 -9.96 1.18 1.60
C ARG A 45 -8.55 1.66 1.30
N VAL A 46 -7.77 2.04 2.31
CA VAL A 46 -6.44 2.62 2.14
C VAL A 46 -5.39 1.53 2.25
N ASN A 47 -4.69 1.26 1.16
CA ASN A 47 -3.56 0.33 1.15
C ASN A 47 -2.30 1.00 1.71
N ARG A 48 -1.60 0.26 2.55
CA ARG A 48 -0.28 0.58 3.10
C ARG A 48 0.76 -0.36 2.53
N LEU A 49 2.02 0.08 2.57
CA LEU A 49 3.13 -0.82 2.35
C LEU A 49 3.55 -1.42 3.69
N SER A 50 3.57 -2.74 3.75
CA SER A 50 3.99 -3.53 4.90
C SER A 50 5.15 -4.44 4.52
N VAL A 51 5.92 -4.84 5.53
CA VAL A 51 6.97 -5.84 5.44
C VAL A 51 6.72 -6.91 6.49
N LEU A 52 6.85 -8.17 6.11
CA LEU A 52 6.95 -9.31 7.01
C LEU A 52 8.42 -9.71 7.13
N ASP A 53 9.00 -9.64 8.32
CA ASP A 53 10.35 -10.16 8.61
C ASP A 53 10.27 -11.64 8.99
N LEU A 54 11.09 -12.47 8.33
CA LEU A 54 11.12 -13.93 8.45
C LEU A 54 12.40 -14.45 9.14
N LYS A 55 13.32 -13.58 9.60
CA LYS A 55 14.63 -14.01 10.13
C LYS A 55 14.57 -14.78 11.46
N GLY A 56 13.44 -14.80 12.16
CA GLY A 56 13.35 -15.29 13.54
C GLY A 56 12.36 -16.42 13.81
N GLU A 57 11.21 -16.47 13.13
CA GLU A 57 10.09 -17.35 13.52
C GLU A 57 9.21 -17.75 12.32
N LEU A 58 8.52 -18.89 12.44
CA LEU A 58 7.57 -19.41 11.43
C LEU A 58 6.41 -18.44 11.13
N SER A 59 6.05 -17.56 12.08
CA SER A 59 4.96 -16.58 11.92
C SER A 59 5.41 -15.27 11.26
N GLY A 60 6.70 -14.92 11.38
CA GLY A 60 7.24 -13.61 11.04
C GLY A 60 6.65 -12.42 11.82
N ASP A 61 7.31 -11.27 11.74
CA ASP A 61 6.84 -9.99 12.32
C ASP A 61 6.38 -9.04 11.20
N GLU A 62 5.07 -8.74 11.15
CA GLU A 62 4.49 -7.81 10.18
C GLU A 62 4.53 -6.38 10.72
N ARG A 63 5.13 -5.48 9.93
CA ARG A 63 5.21 -4.05 10.25
C ARG A 63 4.87 -3.18 9.04
N VAL A 64 4.16 -2.07 9.30
CA VAL A 64 3.90 -1.04 8.28
C VAL A 64 5.17 -0.22 8.08
N VAL A 65 5.64 -0.08 6.83
CA VAL A 65 6.77 0.80 6.45
C VAL A 65 6.29 2.16 5.95
N ALA A 66 5.09 2.23 5.37
CA ALA A 66 4.53 3.45 4.81
C ALA A 66 3.00 3.50 5.04
N ASP A 67 2.57 4.49 5.81
CA ASP A 67 1.17 4.80 6.08
C ASP A 67 0.75 6.07 5.33
N PRO A 68 -0.15 5.98 4.33
CA PRO A 68 -0.63 7.16 3.60
C PRO A 68 -1.19 8.27 4.49
N GLU A 69 -1.87 7.93 5.59
CA GLU A 69 -2.44 8.93 6.49
C GLU A 69 -1.33 9.74 7.17
N THR A 70 -0.25 9.06 7.58
CA THR A 70 0.93 9.69 8.17
C THR A 70 1.70 10.50 7.15
N LEU A 71 1.92 9.96 5.94
CA LEU A 71 2.70 10.60 4.88
C LEU A 71 2.03 11.84 4.28
N LEU A 72 0.71 11.89 4.28
CA LEU A 72 -0.06 13.05 3.85
C LEU A 72 -0.36 14.02 4.99
N GLY A 73 0.10 13.74 6.22
CA GLY A 73 -0.15 14.61 7.39
C GLY A 73 -1.64 14.80 7.69
N GLY A 74 -2.46 13.77 7.44
CA GLY A 74 -3.92 13.83 7.59
C GLY A 74 -4.66 14.52 6.44
N ALA A 75 -3.97 15.01 5.40
CA ALA A 75 -4.62 15.49 4.20
C ALA A 75 -5.32 14.32 3.46
N VAL A 76 -6.44 14.63 2.82
CA VAL A 76 -7.15 13.66 1.97
C VAL A 76 -6.32 13.42 0.71
N GLU A 77 -6.25 12.16 0.27
CA GLU A 77 -5.60 11.81 -1.00
C GLU A 77 -6.25 12.57 -2.17
N GLU A 78 -5.45 13.32 -2.92
CA GLU A 78 -5.90 14.05 -4.11
C GLU A 78 -5.42 13.36 -5.38
N LEU A 79 -6.37 12.81 -6.14
CA LEU A 79 -6.08 12.14 -7.40
C LEU A 79 -6.15 13.13 -8.57
N SER A 80 -5.03 13.28 -9.27
CA SER A 80 -4.98 13.98 -10.55
C SER A 80 -5.95 13.33 -11.56
N PRO A 81 -6.41 14.06 -12.59
CA PRO A 81 -7.26 13.49 -13.64
C PRO A 81 -6.62 12.25 -14.30
N GLU A 82 -5.31 12.29 -14.52
CA GLU A 82 -4.52 11.21 -15.12
C GLU A 82 -4.49 9.96 -14.23
N GLU A 83 -4.24 10.13 -12.93
CA GLU A 83 -4.23 9.02 -11.97
C GLU A 83 -5.64 8.43 -11.77
N ARG A 84 -6.67 9.27 -11.75
CA ARG A 84 -8.07 8.81 -11.74
C ARG A 84 -8.38 7.96 -12.98
N ALA A 85 -7.99 8.43 -14.16
CA ALA A 85 -8.16 7.69 -15.41
C ALA A 85 -7.35 6.39 -15.46
N ARG A 86 -6.15 6.36 -14.85
CA ARG A 86 -5.35 5.15 -14.72
C ARG A 86 -6.03 4.13 -13.80
N ARG A 87 -6.47 4.55 -12.62
CA ARG A 87 -7.18 3.68 -11.66
C ARG A 87 -8.47 3.12 -12.24
N GLU A 88 -9.22 3.93 -12.97
CA GLU A 88 -10.44 3.47 -13.65
C GLU A 88 -10.14 2.35 -14.67
N ARG A 89 -9.10 2.53 -15.50
CA ARG A 89 -8.67 1.52 -16.48
C ARG A 89 -8.16 0.23 -15.82
N SER A 90 -7.44 0.34 -14.72
CA SER A 90 -6.95 -0.83 -13.97
C SER A 90 -7.99 -1.44 -13.04
N ARG A 91 -9.20 -0.86 -12.95
CA ARG A 91 -10.23 -1.21 -11.96
C ARG A 91 -9.70 -1.18 -10.52
N GLU A 92 -8.77 -0.27 -10.25
CA GLU A 92 -8.21 -0.05 -8.91
C GLU A 92 -9.20 0.78 -8.09
N ALA A 93 -9.83 0.13 -7.12
CA ALA A 93 -10.87 0.72 -6.29
C ALA A 93 -10.35 1.14 -4.90
N SER A 94 -9.14 0.74 -4.53
CA SER A 94 -8.51 1.12 -3.26
C SER A 94 -7.77 2.45 -3.37
N GLY A 95 -7.70 3.15 -2.24
CA GLY A 95 -6.90 4.36 -2.05
C GLY A 95 -5.51 4.05 -1.50
N GLY A 96 -4.70 5.09 -1.33
CA GLY A 96 -3.35 4.97 -0.77
C GLY A 96 -2.33 4.42 -1.77
N ILE A 97 -1.45 3.54 -1.30
CA ILE A 97 -0.38 2.97 -2.12
C ILE A 97 -0.96 1.82 -2.95
N VAL A 98 -1.05 2.01 -4.27
CA VAL A 98 -1.63 1.03 -5.20
C VAL A 98 -0.58 0.18 -5.93
N GLY A 99 0.69 0.59 -5.85
CA GLY A 99 1.83 -0.11 -6.43
C GLY A 99 3.15 0.43 -5.89
N TYR A 100 4.18 -0.39 -5.96
CA TYR A 100 5.55 -0.02 -5.59
C TYR A 100 6.55 -0.79 -6.46
N ALA A 101 7.79 -0.33 -6.47
CA ALA A 101 8.94 -0.99 -7.06
C ALA A 101 10.04 -1.12 -6.00
N THR A 102 10.85 -2.16 -6.07
CA THR A 102 11.97 -2.35 -5.15
C THR A 102 13.30 -2.33 -5.88
N ASP A 103 14.36 -2.10 -5.13
CA ASP A 103 15.70 -2.47 -5.55
C ASP A 103 15.86 -4.00 -5.61
N THR A 104 16.97 -4.48 -6.17
CA THR A 104 17.22 -5.91 -6.35
C THR A 104 17.35 -6.69 -5.04
N ALA A 105 17.81 -6.03 -3.97
CA ALA A 105 17.95 -6.65 -2.65
C ALA A 105 16.65 -6.59 -1.81
N VAL A 106 15.63 -5.89 -2.30
CA VAL A 106 14.36 -5.64 -1.57
C VAL A 106 14.66 -4.98 -0.22
N GLU A 107 15.59 -4.03 -0.23
CA GLU A 107 15.94 -3.18 0.91
C GLU A 107 15.24 -1.84 0.84
N THR A 108 14.88 -1.40 -0.36
CA THR A 108 14.24 -0.12 -0.61
C THR A 108 13.01 -0.33 -1.46
N ALA A 109 11.93 0.41 -1.17
CA ALA A 109 10.76 0.47 -2.03
C ALA A 109 10.45 1.91 -2.44
N ALA A 110 10.29 2.15 -3.73
CA ALA A 110 9.77 3.40 -4.27
C ALA A 110 8.27 3.25 -4.59
N PHE A 111 7.47 4.28 -4.30
CA PHE A 111 6.05 4.30 -4.62
C PHE A 111 5.54 5.73 -4.83
N ALA A 112 4.43 5.83 -5.57
CA ALA A 112 3.70 7.07 -5.76
C ALA A 112 2.51 7.15 -4.81
N LEU A 113 2.26 8.32 -4.24
CA LEU A 113 1.09 8.62 -3.43
C LEU A 113 0.67 10.08 -3.64
N SER A 114 -0.58 10.31 -4.06
CA SER A 114 -1.10 11.66 -4.35
C SER A 114 -0.22 12.46 -5.33
N GLY A 115 0.37 11.79 -6.33
CA GLY A 115 1.30 12.39 -7.29
C GLY A 115 2.71 12.68 -6.77
N ARG A 116 3.00 12.39 -5.50
CA ARG A 116 4.32 12.57 -4.88
C ARG A 116 5.09 11.24 -4.88
N LEU A 117 6.42 11.32 -4.99
CA LEU A 117 7.31 10.16 -4.98
C LEU A 117 7.85 9.94 -3.57
N PHE A 118 7.80 8.71 -3.09
CA PHE A 118 8.34 8.31 -1.80
C PHE A 118 9.31 7.15 -1.94
N ILE A 119 10.29 7.10 -1.05
CA ILE A 119 11.17 5.96 -0.83
C ILE A 119 11.03 5.49 0.61
N ALA A 120 10.77 4.19 0.79
CA ALA A 120 10.77 3.50 2.06
C ALA A 120 12.00 2.59 2.21
N ASP A 121 12.65 2.67 3.37
CA ASP A 121 13.64 1.70 3.82
C ASP A 121 12.90 0.50 4.44
N LEU A 122 13.02 -0.66 3.79
CA LEU A 122 12.37 -1.91 4.18
C LEU A 122 13.10 -2.64 5.31
N ARG A 123 14.26 -2.18 5.76
CA ARG A 123 14.93 -2.64 6.99
C ARG A 123 14.53 -1.77 8.18
N ALA A 124 14.75 -0.47 8.07
CA ALA A 124 14.54 0.50 9.15
C ALA A 124 13.06 0.84 9.38
N GLY A 125 12.21 0.66 8.36
CA GLY A 125 10.80 1.04 8.44
C GLY A 125 10.54 2.53 8.34
N THR A 126 11.50 3.28 7.81
CA THR A 126 11.40 4.73 7.59
C THR A 126 10.98 5.03 6.16
N THR A 127 10.23 6.12 5.97
CA THR A 127 9.84 6.59 4.64
C THR A 127 10.18 8.07 4.50
N THR A 128 10.68 8.45 3.33
CA THR A 128 11.00 9.83 2.96
C THR A 128 10.38 10.18 1.62
N GLU A 129 9.97 11.43 1.46
CA GLU A 129 9.54 11.96 0.17
C GLU A 129 10.76 12.38 -0.66
N LEU A 130 10.69 12.12 -1.96
CA LEU A 130 11.62 12.63 -2.95
C LEU A 130 10.98 13.72 -3.79
N THR A 131 11.72 14.80 -4.04
CA THR A 131 11.31 15.83 -4.98
C THR A 131 11.35 15.29 -6.42
N ALA A 132 10.21 15.35 -7.10
CA ALA A 132 10.09 15.04 -8.53
C ALA A 132 9.66 16.31 -9.30
N PRO A 133 10.15 16.51 -10.53
CA PRO A 133 9.82 17.70 -11.34
C PRO A 133 8.37 17.73 -11.82
N SER A 134 7.67 16.60 -11.80
CA SER A 134 6.27 16.43 -12.19
C SER A 134 5.59 15.40 -11.29
N PRO A 135 4.24 15.39 -11.22
CA PRO A 135 3.52 14.32 -10.54
C PRO A 135 3.94 12.94 -11.02
N VAL A 136 4.13 12.00 -10.09
CA VAL A 136 4.58 10.63 -10.36
C VAL A 136 3.39 9.67 -10.24
N ALA A 137 3.21 8.81 -11.25
CA ALA A 137 2.18 7.77 -11.26
C ALA A 137 2.75 6.35 -11.14
N ASP A 138 3.96 6.11 -11.65
CA ASP A 138 4.70 4.86 -11.52
C ASP A 138 6.16 5.19 -11.15
N PRO A 139 6.72 4.60 -10.09
CA PRO A 139 8.11 4.83 -9.68
C PRO A 139 9.16 4.06 -10.49
N ARG A 140 8.76 3.21 -11.45
CA ARG A 140 9.68 2.41 -12.28
C ARG A 140 10.30 3.18 -13.45
#